data_AF-A0A3D4V3U1-F1
#
_entry.id   AF-A0A3D4V3U1-F1
#
_cell.length_a   1.000
_cell.length_b   1.000
_cell.length_c   1.000
_cell.angle_alpha   90.00
_cell.angle_beta   90.00
_cell.angle_gamma   90.00
#
_symmetry.space_group_name_H-M   'P 1'
#
loop_
_entity.id
_entity.type
_entity.pdbx_description
1 polymer ?
#
loop_
_entity_poly.entity_id
_entity_poly.type
_entity_poly.pdbx_seq_one_letter_code
_entity_poly.pdbx_strand_id
1 'polypeptide(L)'
;DAIKAEKSDRIIEIGPGTGALTKYLVQKYDDVHVIEVDQRAIAVLEAEVEGITIHQQDVLKVDWNELIAKEGKTYVVGNLPYYITSPILFSLLENRDLFEDAILMMQKEVAERLAANISTKAYGILSVQTQLMSSVEMLFDVSPNSFSPPPKVQSSVLRLTFDQPKMECSDKNLKTVVRTAFNQRRKKISNSLKPVLGDLQPEGFDFDLRPENWEPATYAKLTVHLESIGMMD
;
A
#
# COMPACT_ATOMS: atom_id res chain seq x y z
N ASP A 1 19.46 -6.41 -5.62
CA ASP A 1 19.31 -5.47 -4.49
C ASP A 1 18.21 -4.48 -4.82
N ALA A 2 17.01 -4.67 -4.27
CA ALA A 2 15.86 -3.80 -4.55
C ALA A 2 15.59 -2.77 -3.44
N ILE A 3 16.12 -3.00 -2.23
CA ILE A 3 16.05 -2.06 -1.12
C ILE A 3 17.17 -1.05 -1.34
N LYS A 4 16.82 0.21 -1.55
CA LYS A 4 17.76 1.32 -1.79
C LYS A 4 17.98 2.12 -0.50
N ALA A 5 18.24 1.40 0.58
CA ALA A 5 18.47 1.96 1.91
C ALA A 5 19.97 2.01 2.22
N GLU A 6 20.40 2.99 3.01
CA GLU A 6 21.73 3.00 3.58
C GLU A 6 21.81 2.01 4.74
N LYS A 7 23.03 1.59 5.10
CA LYS A 7 23.25 0.61 6.18
C LYS A 7 22.68 1.07 7.54
N SER A 8 22.64 2.37 7.79
CA SER A 8 22.10 2.98 9.02
C SER A 8 20.59 3.23 9.00
N ASP A 9 19.94 3.08 7.85
CA ASP A 9 18.48 3.27 7.76
C ASP A 9 17.74 2.10 8.41
N ARG A 10 16.53 2.37 8.88
CA ARG A 10 15.69 1.35 9.52
C ARG A 10 14.96 0.51 8.50
N ILE A 11 15.03 -0.80 8.65
CA ILE A 11 14.21 -1.76 7.92
C ILE A 11 13.16 -2.34 8.85
N ILE A 12 11.88 -2.24 8.48
CA ILE A 12 10.78 -2.92 9.16
C ILE A 12 10.28 -4.06 8.27
N GLU A 13 10.45 -5.30 8.71
CA GLU A 13 9.92 -6.48 8.04
C GLU A 13 8.55 -6.89 8.61
N ILE A 14 7.52 -6.91 7.77
CA ILE A 14 6.19 -7.43 8.11
C ILE A 14 6.12 -8.92 7.79
N GLY A 15 5.79 -9.74 8.79
CA GLY A 15 5.63 -11.18 8.62
C GLY A 15 6.94 -11.89 8.24
N PRO A 16 7.99 -11.80 9.08
CA PRO A 16 9.28 -12.44 8.84
C PRO A 16 9.19 -13.98 8.77
N GLY A 17 8.13 -14.59 9.32
CA GLY A 17 8.05 -16.04 9.50
C GLY A 17 9.25 -16.55 10.29
N THR A 18 9.91 -17.60 9.81
CA THR A 18 11.12 -18.15 10.45
C THR A 18 12.42 -17.44 10.02
N GLY A 19 12.33 -16.22 9.49
CA GLY A 19 13.48 -15.35 9.24
C GLY A 19 14.20 -15.56 7.90
N ALA A 20 13.49 -16.08 6.89
CA ALA A 20 14.09 -16.38 5.59
C ALA A 20 14.69 -15.14 4.91
N LEU A 21 14.01 -13.99 4.99
CA LEU A 21 14.53 -12.71 4.50
C LEU A 21 15.30 -11.98 5.62
N THR A 22 14.81 -12.01 6.85
CA THR A 22 15.44 -11.36 8.03
C THR A 22 16.92 -11.66 8.16
N LYS A 23 17.34 -12.92 7.98
CA LYS A 23 18.75 -13.35 8.04
C LYS A 23 19.67 -12.64 7.04
N TYR A 24 19.13 -12.22 5.89
CA TYR A 24 19.88 -11.43 4.91
C TYR A 24 19.84 -9.93 5.22
N LEU A 25 18.77 -9.44 5.84
CA LEU A 25 18.62 -8.03 6.20
C LEU A 25 19.64 -7.63 7.28
N VAL A 26 19.78 -8.43 8.34
CA VAL A 26 20.72 -8.14 9.45
C VAL A 26 22.19 -8.16 9.06
N GLN A 27 22.53 -8.77 7.91
CA GLN A 27 23.89 -8.74 7.37
C GLN A 27 24.19 -7.42 6.65
N LYS A 28 23.16 -6.67 6.25
CA LYS A 28 23.26 -5.46 5.43
C LYS A 28 22.94 -4.18 6.20
N TYR A 29 22.02 -4.25 7.16
CA TYR A 29 21.49 -3.09 7.87
C TYR A 29 21.69 -3.25 9.36
N ASP A 30 22.00 -2.13 10.02
CA ASP A 30 22.28 -2.10 11.46
C ASP A 30 21.01 -2.00 12.33
N ASP A 31 19.88 -1.57 11.74
CA ASP A 31 18.62 -1.35 12.44
C ASP A 31 17.46 -2.10 11.77
N VAL A 32 17.27 -3.36 12.17
CA VAL A 32 16.23 -4.25 11.62
C VAL A 32 15.17 -4.52 12.68
N HIS A 33 13.94 -4.14 12.36
CA HIS A 33 12.74 -4.39 13.15
C HIS A 33 11.88 -5.41 12.42
N VAL A 34 11.21 -6.31 13.15
CA VAL A 34 10.28 -7.30 12.58
C VAL A 34 8.94 -7.29 13.30
N ILE A 35 7.84 -7.47 12.58
CA ILE A 35 6.47 -7.53 13.12
C ILE A 35 5.89 -8.91 12.84
N GLU A 36 5.62 -9.69 13.88
CA GLU A 36 5.10 -11.06 13.77
C GLU A 36 4.05 -11.34 14.84
N VAL A 37 3.03 -12.13 14.51
CA VAL A 37 1.97 -12.54 15.44
C VAL A 37 2.12 -14.00 15.87
N ASP A 38 2.71 -14.87 15.04
CA ASP A 38 2.90 -16.28 15.37
C ASP A 38 4.06 -16.46 16.36
N GLN A 39 3.72 -16.78 17.61
CA GLN A 39 4.68 -17.01 18.68
C GLN A 39 5.69 -18.13 18.36
N ARG A 40 5.33 -19.12 17.53
CA ARG A 40 6.24 -20.19 17.14
C ARG A 40 7.31 -19.68 16.17
N ALA A 41 6.93 -18.79 15.26
CA ALA A 41 7.87 -18.14 14.35
C ALA A 41 8.81 -17.21 15.13
N ILE A 42 8.27 -16.46 16.11
CA ILE A 42 9.06 -15.62 17.01
C ILE A 42 10.11 -16.43 17.78
N ALA A 43 9.73 -17.56 18.37
CA ALA A 43 10.68 -18.41 19.08
C ALA A 43 11.85 -18.89 18.19
N VAL A 44 11.59 -19.11 16.89
CA VAL A 44 12.64 -19.44 15.91
C VAL A 44 13.51 -18.21 15.61
N LEU A 45 12.90 -17.04 15.42
CA LEU A 45 13.65 -15.79 15.18
C LEU A 45 14.58 -15.46 16.35
N GLU A 46 14.09 -15.54 17.59
CA GLU A 46 14.89 -15.31 18.80
C GLU A 46 16.06 -16.29 18.93
N ALA A 47 15.89 -17.53 18.46
CA ALA A 47 16.92 -18.57 18.53
C ALA A 47 17.94 -18.48 17.39
N GLU A 48 17.55 -17.99 16.21
CA GLU A 48 18.34 -18.11 14.98
C GLU A 48 18.84 -16.77 14.42
N VAL A 49 18.33 -15.63 14.89
CA VAL A 49 18.64 -14.31 14.33
C VAL A 49 18.97 -13.32 15.45
N GLU A 50 20.23 -12.91 15.50
CA GLU A 50 20.69 -11.83 16.39
C GLU A 50 20.56 -10.46 15.70
N GLY A 51 20.52 -9.39 16.50
CA GLY A 51 20.53 -8.02 15.96
C GLY A 51 19.21 -7.54 15.39
N ILE A 52 18.08 -8.12 15.81
CA ILE A 52 16.73 -7.67 15.45
C ILE A 52 15.94 -7.18 16.65
N THR A 53 15.03 -6.23 16.41
CA THR A 53 13.97 -5.86 17.36
C THR A 53 12.66 -6.53 16.95
N ILE A 54 12.13 -7.42 17.79
CA ILE A 54 10.88 -8.15 17.51
C ILE A 54 9.69 -7.43 18.14
N HIS A 55 8.68 -7.17 17.31
CA HIS A 55 7.38 -6.63 17.71
C HIS A 55 6.33 -7.73 17.61
N GLN A 56 6.01 -8.37 18.73
CA GLN A 56 4.97 -9.40 18.80
C GLN A 56 3.57 -8.77 18.79
N GLN A 57 3.07 -8.41 17.62
CA GLN A 57 1.77 -7.77 17.46
C GLN A 57 1.15 -8.00 16.09
N ASP A 58 -0.18 -7.83 16.04
CA ASP A 58 -0.89 -7.73 14.77
C ASP A 58 -0.49 -6.43 14.06
N VAL A 59 0.05 -6.55 12.85
CA VAL A 59 0.50 -5.40 12.05
C VAL A 59 -0.58 -4.34 11.85
N LEU A 60 -1.86 -4.73 11.84
CA LEU A 60 -2.98 -3.79 11.69
C LEU A 60 -3.27 -2.96 12.95
N LYS A 61 -2.59 -3.25 14.06
CA LYS A 61 -2.74 -2.56 15.35
C LYS A 61 -1.50 -1.80 15.79
N VAL A 62 -0.45 -1.83 14.97
CA VAL A 62 0.82 -1.14 15.21
C VAL A 62 0.60 0.37 15.18
N ASP A 63 1.22 1.10 16.10
CA ASP A 63 1.45 2.53 15.92
C ASP A 63 2.76 2.75 15.16
N TRP A 64 2.64 3.07 13.87
CA TRP A 64 3.81 3.26 13.01
C TRP A 64 4.75 4.37 13.49
N ASN A 65 4.24 5.38 14.22
CA ASN A 65 5.06 6.47 14.75
C ASN A 65 6.05 6.00 15.83
N GLU A 66 5.73 4.91 16.53
CA GLU A 66 6.64 4.33 17.53
C GLU A 66 7.73 3.47 16.88
N LEU A 67 7.52 3.03 15.63
CA LEU A 67 8.40 2.11 14.93
C LEU A 67 9.37 2.81 13.96
N ILE A 68 9.12 4.05 13.56
CA ILE A 68 10.03 4.79 12.66
C ILE A 68 11.41 4.99 13.28
N ALA A 69 12.41 5.13 12.41
CA ALA A 69 13.76 5.50 12.82
C ALA A 69 13.75 6.88 13.50
N LYS A 70 14.56 7.04 14.55
CA LYS A 70 14.78 8.36 15.18
C LYS A 70 15.62 9.28 14.31
N GLU A 71 16.53 8.69 13.56
CA GLU A 71 17.43 9.33 12.60
C GLU A 71 17.49 8.45 11.34
N GLY A 72 17.64 9.07 10.17
CA GLY A 72 17.63 8.35 8.89
C GLY A 72 16.23 8.05 8.37
N LYS A 73 16.17 7.22 7.32
CA LYS A 73 14.92 6.85 6.64
C LYS A 73 14.40 5.52 7.18
N THR A 74 13.10 5.30 6.99
CA THR A 74 12.45 4.03 7.34
C THR A 74 11.93 3.36 6.07
N TYR A 75 12.22 2.07 5.92
CA TYR A 75 11.79 1.25 4.80
C TYR A 75 10.96 0.08 5.31
N VAL A 76 9.90 -0.26 4.59
CA VAL A 76 9.08 -1.43 4.89
C VAL A 76 9.37 -2.53 3.88
N VAL A 77 9.55 -3.75 4.37
CA VAL A 77 9.67 -4.94 3.53
C VAL A 77 8.74 -6.02 4.04
N GLY A 78 8.33 -6.96 3.20
CA GLY A 78 7.57 -8.10 3.71
C GLY A 78 6.93 -8.96 2.65
N ASN A 79 6.70 -10.21 3.04
CA ASN A 79 5.83 -11.12 2.31
C ASN A 79 4.43 -11.04 2.91
N LEU A 80 3.55 -10.26 2.30
CA LEU A 80 2.26 -9.98 2.91
C LEU A 80 1.35 -11.21 2.90
N PRO A 81 0.73 -11.55 4.04
CA PRO A 81 -0.29 -12.60 4.07
C PRO A 81 -1.48 -12.23 3.18
N TYR A 82 -1.87 -13.15 2.31
CA TYR A 82 -2.83 -12.86 1.22
C TYR A 82 -4.21 -12.43 1.70
N TYR A 83 -4.65 -12.88 2.87
CA TYR A 83 -5.99 -12.61 3.38
C TYR A 83 -6.15 -11.22 4.00
N ILE A 84 -5.05 -10.55 4.37
CA ILE A 84 -5.03 -9.19 4.95
C ILE A 84 -4.12 -8.23 4.17
N THR A 85 -3.72 -8.57 2.94
CA THR A 85 -2.87 -7.71 2.10
C THR A 85 -3.48 -6.31 1.91
N SER A 86 -4.76 -6.19 1.55
CA SER A 86 -5.37 -4.87 1.33
C SER A 86 -5.44 -4.01 2.60
N PRO A 87 -5.88 -4.53 3.77
CA PRO A 87 -5.76 -3.80 5.03
C PRO A 87 -4.34 -3.30 5.35
N ILE A 88 -3.31 -4.14 5.14
CA ILE A 88 -1.92 -3.73 5.37
C ILE A 88 -1.53 -2.60 4.41
N LEU A 89 -1.85 -2.73 3.13
CA LEU A 89 -1.56 -1.69 2.13
C LEU A 89 -2.22 -0.37 2.49
N PHE A 90 -3.49 -0.37 2.89
CA PHE A 90 -4.14 0.87 3.32
C PHE A 90 -3.50 1.45 4.58
N SER A 91 -3.10 0.62 5.55
CA SER A 91 -2.38 1.10 6.73
C SER A 91 -1.05 1.78 6.34
N LEU A 92 -0.28 1.20 5.42
CA LEU A 92 0.96 1.81 4.93
C LEU A 92 0.70 3.11 4.15
N LEU A 93 -0.32 3.15 3.29
CA LEU A 93 -0.68 4.33 2.50
C LEU A 93 -1.20 5.50 3.38
N GLU A 94 -2.00 5.18 4.40
CA GLU A 94 -2.47 6.15 5.39
C GLU A 94 -1.31 6.71 6.25
N ASN A 95 -0.19 5.98 6.34
CA ASN A 95 1.02 6.37 7.07
C ASN A 95 2.23 6.64 6.15
N ARG A 96 1.98 6.90 4.85
CA ARG A 96 3.02 7.02 3.80
C ARG A 96 4.16 7.99 4.14
N ASP A 97 3.84 9.08 4.84
CA ASP A 97 4.81 10.13 5.21
C ASP A 97 5.90 9.62 6.17
N LEU A 98 5.72 8.43 6.75
CA LEU A 98 6.66 7.80 7.68
C LEU A 98 7.72 6.93 6.98
N PHE A 99 7.57 6.66 5.69
CA PHE A 99 8.39 5.67 4.97
C PHE A 99 8.95 6.26 3.69
N GLU A 100 10.15 5.82 3.30
CA GLU A 100 10.71 6.15 1.98
C GLU A 100 10.12 5.20 0.92
N ASP A 101 10.31 3.89 1.13
CA ASP A 101 9.79 2.85 0.26
C ASP A 101 9.12 1.72 1.06
N ALA A 102 8.15 1.05 0.42
CA ALA A 102 7.70 -0.28 0.79
C ALA A 102 7.99 -1.29 -0.34
N ILE A 103 8.78 -2.33 -0.05
CA ILE A 103 9.08 -3.43 -0.99
C ILE A 103 8.33 -4.68 -0.55
N LEU A 104 7.25 -4.99 -1.24
CA LEU A 104 6.25 -5.93 -0.77
C LEU A 104 6.06 -7.07 -1.77
N MET A 105 6.01 -8.29 -1.26
CA MET A 105 5.56 -9.44 -2.02
C MET A 105 4.09 -9.73 -1.70
N MET A 106 3.30 -9.97 -2.75
CA MET A 106 1.88 -10.31 -2.63
C MET A 106 1.44 -11.15 -3.83
N GLN A 107 0.17 -11.56 -3.86
CA GLN A 107 -0.40 -12.23 -5.03
C GLN A 107 -0.28 -11.33 -6.26
N LYS A 108 0.09 -11.93 -7.41
CA LYS A 108 0.31 -11.21 -8.66
C LYS A 108 -0.89 -10.37 -9.09
N GLU A 109 -2.12 -10.90 -8.96
CA GLU A 109 -3.33 -10.15 -9.29
C GLU A 109 -3.49 -8.88 -8.45
N VAL A 110 -3.08 -8.90 -7.18
CA VAL A 110 -3.14 -7.71 -6.30
C VAL A 110 -2.08 -6.70 -6.72
N ALA A 111 -0.86 -7.15 -7.00
CA ALA A 111 0.21 -6.30 -7.49
C ALA A 111 -0.16 -5.61 -8.82
N GLU A 112 -0.73 -6.37 -9.76
CA GLU A 112 -1.24 -5.85 -11.04
C GLU A 112 -2.34 -4.80 -10.86
N ARG A 113 -3.20 -4.93 -9.84
CA ARG A 113 -4.21 -3.92 -9.52
C ARG A 113 -3.59 -2.62 -9.01
N LEU A 114 -2.52 -2.68 -8.23
CA LEU A 114 -1.83 -1.48 -7.73
C LEU A 114 -1.19 -0.69 -8.89
N ALA A 115 -0.55 -1.40 -9.81
CA ALA A 115 0.14 -0.83 -10.98
C ALA A 115 -0.78 -0.65 -12.22
N ALA A 116 -2.08 -0.88 -12.10
CA ALA A 116 -2.98 -0.88 -13.25
C ALA A 116 -3.12 0.51 -13.89
N ASN A 117 -3.02 0.58 -15.21
CA ASN A 117 -3.34 1.78 -15.98
C ASN A 117 -4.86 2.00 -16.07
N ILE A 118 -5.29 3.24 -16.30
CA ILE A 118 -6.69 3.57 -16.59
C ILE A 118 -7.25 2.73 -17.74
N SER A 119 -8.57 2.56 -17.76
CA SER A 119 -9.31 1.80 -18.78
C SER A 119 -8.93 0.31 -18.88
N THR A 120 -8.29 -0.26 -17.84
CA THR A 120 -7.98 -1.70 -17.77
C THR A 120 -8.90 -2.43 -16.79
N LYS A 121 -9.06 -3.74 -16.96
CA LYS A 121 -9.87 -4.57 -16.04
C LYS A 121 -9.34 -4.52 -14.60
N ALA A 122 -8.02 -4.47 -14.43
CA ALA A 122 -7.36 -4.42 -13.12
C ALA A 122 -7.52 -3.05 -12.42
N TYR A 123 -7.76 -1.97 -13.16
CA TYR A 123 -7.90 -0.63 -12.59
C TYR A 123 -9.11 -0.52 -11.66
N GLY A 124 -8.88 0.06 -10.48
CA GLY A 124 -9.88 0.13 -9.41
C GLY A 124 -9.47 1.04 -8.26
N ILE A 125 -10.16 0.87 -7.12
CA ILE A 125 -9.91 1.63 -5.89
C ILE A 125 -8.45 1.55 -5.46
N LEU A 126 -7.85 0.35 -5.50
CA LEU A 126 -6.44 0.15 -5.15
C LEU A 126 -5.51 0.93 -6.07
N SER A 127 -5.75 0.91 -7.37
CA SER A 127 -4.96 1.65 -8.35
C SER A 127 -4.99 3.15 -8.05
N VAL A 128 -6.19 3.72 -7.88
CA VAL A 128 -6.35 5.16 -7.61
C VAL A 128 -5.66 5.57 -6.31
N GLN A 129 -5.91 4.86 -5.22
CA GLN A 129 -5.36 5.25 -3.91
C GLN A 129 -3.84 5.09 -3.86
N THR A 130 -3.33 3.96 -4.36
CA THR A 130 -1.89 3.72 -4.36
C THR A 130 -1.16 4.70 -5.26
N GLN A 131 -1.66 4.98 -6.46
CA GLN A 131 -0.98 5.88 -7.42
C GLN A 131 -1.09 7.36 -7.04
N LEU A 132 -2.07 7.76 -6.22
CA LEU A 132 -2.14 9.11 -5.64
C LEU A 132 -1.15 9.33 -4.51
N MET A 133 -0.70 8.26 -3.85
CA MET A 133 0.09 8.30 -2.62
C MET A 133 1.50 7.74 -2.79
N SER A 134 1.79 7.08 -3.91
CA SER A 134 3.08 6.47 -4.19
C SER A 134 3.28 6.22 -5.69
N SER A 135 4.54 6.23 -6.12
CA SER A 135 4.96 5.61 -7.38
C SER A 135 5.02 4.09 -7.22
N VAL A 136 4.50 3.34 -8.21
CA VAL A 136 4.44 1.87 -8.19
C VAL A 136 5.38 1.28 -9.24
N GLU A 137 6.33 0.44 -8.81
CA GLU A 137 7.28 -0.25 -9.68
C GLU A 137 7.15 -1.77 -9.50
N MET A 138 6.76 -2.48 -10.56
CA MET A 138 6.78 -3.95 -10.58
C MET A 138 8.23 -4.43 -10.71
N LEU A 139 8.73 -5.20 -9.74
CA LEU A 139 10.13 -5.63 -9.72
C LEU A 139 10.33 -6.98 -10.42
N PHE A 140 9.67 -8.03 -9.91
CA PHE A 140 9.75 -9.37 -10.49
C PHE A 140 8.64 -10.28 -9.99
N ASP A 141 8.39 -11.35 -10.74
CA ASP A 141 7.46 -12.41 -10.37
C ASP A 141 8.16 -13.53 -9.59
N VAL A 142 7.44 -14.14 -8.65
CA VAL A 142 7.92 -15.26 -7.83
C VAL A 142 7.03 -16.48 -8.05
N SER A 143 7.69 -17.60 -8.37
CA SER A 143 7.02 -18.89 -8.62
C SER A 143 6.42 -19.47 -7.34
N PRO A 144 5.25 -20.13 -7.39
CA PRO A 144 4.72 -20.89 -6.27
C PRO A 144 5.68 -21.93 -5.68
N ASN A 145 6.58 -22.48 -6.49
CA ASN A 145 7.56 -23.47 -6.05
C ASN A 145 8.65 -22.88 -5.14
N SER A 146 8.71 -21.56 -4.98
CA SER A 146 9.60 -20.88 -4.04
C SER A 146 9.08 -20.88 -2.60
N PHE A 147 7.90 -21.46 -2.34
CA PHE A 147 7.25 -21.48 -1.02
C PHE A 147 7.01 -22.90 -0.52
N SER A 148 6.93 -23.05 0.80
CA SER A 148 6.57 -24.29 1.47
C SER A 148 5.52 -24.02 2.56
N PRO A 149 4.27 -24.50 2.40
CA PRO A 149 3.72 -25.15 1.21
C PRO A 149 3.56 -24.17 0.02
N PRO A 150 3.56 -24.66 -1.23
CA PRO A 150 3.39 -23.81 -2.39
C PRO A 150 1.98 -23.20 -2.45
N PRO A 151 1.83 -21.89 -2.70
CA PRO A 151 0.52 -21.28 -2.92
C PRO A 151 -0.08 -21.76 -4.24
N LYS A 152 -1.40 -21.55 -4.41
CA LYS A 152 -2.12 -21.90 -5.66
C LYS A 152 -1.97 -20.85 -6.77
N VAL A 153 -1.37 -19.70 -6.44
CA VAL A 153 -1.30 -18.53 -7.32
C VAL A 153 0.11 -17.99 -7.38
N GLN A 154 0.42 -17.29 -8.46
CA GLN A 154 1.69 -16.61 -8.64
C GLN A 154 1.80 -15.39 -7.71
N SER A 155 3.01 -15.10 -7.24
CA SER A 155 3.31 -13.89 -6.48
C SER A 155 4.12 -12.90 -7.32
N SER A 156 4.09 -11.64 -6.92
CA SER A 156 4.96 -10.61 -7.49
C SER A 156 5.50 -9.74 -6.37
N VAL A 157 6.74 -9.27 -6.55
CA VAL A 157 7.37 -8.27 -5.70
C VAL A 157 7.27 -6.92 -6.42
N LEU A 158 6.86 -5.89 -5.69
CA LEU A 158 6.79 -4.52 -6.17
C LEU A 158 7.41 -3.55 -5.16
N ARG A 159 7.78 -2.37 -5.64
CA ARG A 159 8.13 -1.22 -4.81
C ARG A 159 7.01 -0.19 -4.87
N LEU A 160 6.64 0.32 -3.70
CA LEU A 160 5.93 1.58 -3.54
C LEU A 160 6.95 2.61 -3.04
N THR A 161 7.15 3.69 -3.78
CA THR A 161 7.95 4.84 -3.33
C THR A 161 7.00 5.94 -2.95
N PHE A 162 7.09 6.44 -1.71
CA PHE A 162 6.17 7.46 -1.19
C PHE A 162 6.64 8.87 -1.56
N ASP A 163 6.77 9.12 -2.86
CA ASP A 163 7.31 10.34 -3.46
C ASP A 163 6.23 11.33 -3.94
N GLN A 164 4.95 10.98 -3.78
CA GLN A 164 3.85 11.82 -4.25
C GLN A 164 3.67 13.04 -3.33
N PRO A 165 3.36 14.23 -3.89
CA PRO A 165 3.12 15.41 -3.09
C PRO A 165 1.92 15.20 -2.17
N LYS A 166 1.97 15.84 -0.99
CA LYS A 166 0.84 15.82 -0.07
C LYS A 166 -0.41 16.36 -0.77
N MET A 167 -1.48 15.56 -0.72
CA MET A 167 -2.76 15.95 -1.29
C MET A 167 -3.38 17.10 -0.49
N GLU A 168 -4.05 18.00 -1.20
CA GLU A 168 -4.79 19.14 -0.60
C GLU A 168 -6.18 18.75 -0.07
N CYS A 169 -6.54 17.46 -0.16
CA CYS A 169 -7.81 16.94 0.36
C CYS A 169 -7.60 15.90 1.45
N SER A 170 -8.64 15.65 2.25
CA SER A 170 -8.58 14.61 3.26
C SER A 170 -8.61 13.21 2.66
N ASP A 171 -7.79 12.31 3.22
CA ASP A 171 -7.77 10.89 2.83
C ASP A 171 -9.16 10.23 3.02
N LYS A 172 -9.91 10.66 4.04
CA LYS A 172 -11.28 10.21 4.33
C LYS A 172 -12.25 10.57 3.19
N ASN A 173 -12.25 11.81 2.74
CA ASN A 173 -13.17 12.26 1.69
C ASN A 173 -12.78 11.69 0.33
N LEU A 174 -11.47 11.61 0.04
CA LEU A 174 -10.97 10.93 -1.15
C LEU A 174 -11.43 9.47 -1.19
N LYS A 175 -11.25 8.73 -0.08
CA LYS A 175 -11.71 7.35 0.06
C LYS A 175 -13.21 7.23 -0.18
N THR A 176 -14.00 8.19 0.30
CA THR A 176 -15.45 8.25 0.07
C THR A 176 -15.80 8.46 -1.40
N VAL A 177 -15.16 9.43 -2.07
CA VAL A 177 -15.37 9.71 -3.50
C VAL A 177 -15.01 8.50 -4.35
N VAL A 178 -13.80 7.96 -4.18
CA VAL A 178 -13.30 6.82 -4.96
C VAL A 178 -14.17 5.57 -4.74
N ARG A 179 -14.52 5.23 -3.49
CA ARG A 179 -15.40 4.09 -3.21
C ARG A 179 -16.78 4.27 -3.84
N THR A 180 -17.35 5.47 -3.75
CA THR A 180 -18.67 5.76 -4.32
C THR A 180 -18.65 5.58 -5.84
N ALA A 181 -17.62 6.08 -6.52
CA ALA A 181 -17.47 5.90 -7.97
C ALA A 181 -17.39 4.42 -8.36
N PHE A 182 -16.49 3.65 -7.73
CA PHE A 182 -16.22 2.27 -8.12
C PHE A 182 -17.29 1.26 -7.67
N ASN A 183 -18.14 1.59 -6.69
CA ASN A 183 -19.34 0.79 -6.35
C ASN A 183 -20.30 0.65 -7.54
N GLN A 184 -20.29 1.62 -8.47
CA GLN A 184 -21.06 1.58 -9.71
C GLN A 184 -20.14 1.65 -10.94
N ARG A 185 -19.01 0.91 -10.94
CA ARG A 185 -17.97 0.93 -12.00
C ARG A 185 -18.47 0.95 -13.45
N ARG A 186 -19.59 0.28 -13.76
CA ARG A 186 -20.14 0.18 -15.13
C ARG A 186 -21.04 1.35 -15.54
N LYS A 187 -21.38 2.26 -14.63
CA LYS A 187 -22.19 3.46 -14.87
C LYS A 187 -21.29 4.67 -15.12
N LYS A 188 -21.85 5.70 -15.76
CA LYS A 188 -21.18 7.00 -15.93
C LYS A 188 -20.91 7.63 -14.56
N ILE A 189 -19.85 8.43 -14.41
CA ILE A 189 -19.49 9.17 -13.19
C ILE A 189 -20.69 9.97 -12.68
N SER A 190 -21.43 10.67 -13.54
CA SER A 190 -22.68 11.38 -13.20
C SER A 190 -23.68 10.53 -12.40
N ASN A 191 -23.76 9.23 -12.68
CA ASN A 191 -24.64 8.31 -11.97
C ASN A 191 -23.94 7.66 -10.77
N SER A 192 -22.67 7.27 -10.94
CA SER A 192 -21.90 6.58 -9.91
C SER A 192 -21.66 7.47 -8.69
N LEU A 193 -21.36 8.76 -8.91
CA LEU A 193 -21.11 9.75 -7.86
C LEU A 193 -22.35 10.52 -7.42
N LYS A 194 -23.55 10.19 -7.92
CA LYS A 194 -24.80 10.82 -7.48
C LYS A 194 -24.99 10.86 -5.95
N PRO A 195 -24.58 9.83 -5.17
CA PRO A 195 -24.68 9.89 -3.70
C PRO A 195 -23.83 10.98 -3.05
N VAL A 196 -22.76 11.43 -3.70
CA VAL A 196 -21.86 12.49 -3.20
C VAL A 196 -22.17 13.84 -3.83
N LEU A 197 -22.51 13.85 -5.12
CA LEU A 197 -22.69 15.09 -5.90
C LEU A 197 -24.14 15.59 -5.94
N GLY A 198 -25.13 14.74 -5.68
CA GLY A 198 -26.52 15.04 -6.04
C GLY A 198 -26.64 15.25 -7.54
N ASP A 199 -27.12 16.43 -7.95
CA ASP A 199 -27.20 16.84 -9.37
C ASP A 199 -26.06 17.81 -9.77
N LEU A 200 -25.11 18.10 -8.87
CA LEU A 200 -23.98 18.96 -9.15
C LEU A 200 -23.01 18.30 -10.15
N GLN A 201 -22.61 19.04 -11.17
CA GLN A 201 -21.55 18.66 -12.11
C GLN A 201 -20.63 19.87 -12.31
N PRO A 202 -19.60 20.05 -11.47
CA PRO A 202 -18.69 21.18 -11.57
C PRO A 202 -17.99 21.20 -12.93
N GLU A 203 -17.70 22.40 -13.44
CA GLU A 203 -16.95 22.55 -14.68
C GLU A 203 -15.53 21.96 -14.56
N GLY A 204 -14.98 21.50 -15.68
CA GLY A 204 -13.61 20.96 -15.74
C GLY A 204 -13.48 19.47 -15.39
N PHE A 205 -14.60 18.73 -15.36
CA PHE A 205 -14.66 17.28 -15.22
C PHE A 205 -15.57 16.67 -16.28
N ASP A 206 -15.22 15.50 -16.81
CA ASP A 206 -16.07 14.74 -17.74
C ASP A 206 -16.88 13.67 -16.98
N PHE A 207 -18.15 13.99 -16.70
CA PHE A 207 -19.09 13.12 -15.99
C PHE A 207 -19.75 12.04 -16.87
N ASP A 208 -19.49 12.05 -18.18
CA ASP A 208 -19.97 11.04 -19.11
C ASP A 208 -19.05 9.81 -19.21
N LEU A 209 -17.81 9.94 -18.73
CA LEU A 209 -16.88 8.83 -18.56
C LEU A 209 -17.34 7.86 -17.46
N ARG A 210 -16.76 6.66 -17.46
CA ARG A 210 -16.91 5.68 -16.37
C ARG A 210 -15.80 5.87 -15.34
N PRO A 211 -16.00 5.42 -14.08
CA PRO A 211 -14.96 5.44 -13.05
C PRO A 211 -13.58 4.93 -13.51
N GLU A 212 -13.56 3.87 -14.30
CA GLU A 212 -12.30 3.27 -14.75
C GLU A 212 -11.54 4.11 -15.78
N ASN A 213 -12.16 5.17 -16.32
CA ASN A 213 -11.59 6.05 -17.34
C ASN A 213 -11.11 7.40 -16.77
N TRP A 214 -11.24 7.63 -15.46
CA TRP A 214 -10.67 8.80 -14.81
C TRP A 214 -9.26 8.49 -14.28
N GLU A 215 -8.33 9.40 -14.58
CA GLU A 215 -6.99 9.41 -13.97
C GLU A 215 -7.09 9.58 -12.44
N PRO A 216 -6.16 9.01 -11.66
CA PRO A 216 -6.18 9.14 -10.21
C PRO A 216 -6.26 10.60 -9.73
N ALA A 217 -5.48 11.50 -10.35
CA ALA A 217 -5.48 12.93 -10.05
C ALA A 217 -6.85 13.62 -10.26
N THR A 218 -7.70 13.09 -11.15
CA THR A 218 -9.05 13.63 -11.37
C THR A 218 -9.94 13.42 -10.15
N TYR A 219 -9.80 12.28 -9.47
CA TYR A 219 -10.50 12.01 -8.22
C TYR A 219 -10.06 12.97 -7.12
N ALA A 220 -8.75 13.16 -6.94
CA ALA A 220 -8.22 14.10 -5.95
C ALA A 220 -8.69 15.53 -6.22
N LYS A 221 -8.63 15.99 -7.47
CA LYS A 221 -9.12 17.32 -7.87
C LYS A 221 -10.60 17.51 -7.57
N LEU A 222 -11.43 16.49 -7.82
CA LEU A 222 -12.85 16.56 -7.48
C LEU A 222 -13.04 16.63 -5.96
N THR A 223 -12.32 15.83 -5.19
CA THR A 223 -12.41 15.84 -3.72
C THR A 223 -12.03 17.21 -3.15
N VAL A 224 -10.92 17.81 -3.60
CA VAL A 224 -10.52 19.17 -3.21
C VAL A 224 -11.63 20.18 -3.51
N HIS A 225 -12.23 20.09 -4.70
CA HIS A 225 -13.33 20.98 -5.07
C HIS A 225 -14.53 20.83 -4.13
N LEU A 226 -14.95 19.60 -3.82
CA LEU A 226 -16.09 19.33 -2.93
C LEU A 226 -15.86 19.81 -1.50
N GLU A 227 -14.65 19.64 -0.97
CA GLU A 227 -14.27 20.19 0.34
C GLU A 227 -14.30 21.74 0.31
N SER A 228 -13.79 22.37 -0.76
CA SER A 228 -13.74 23.83 -0.88
C SER A 228 -15.11 24.52 -0.90
N ILE A 229 -16.15 23.81 -1.34
CA ILE A 229 -17.54 24.31 -1.38
C ILE A 229 -18.39 23.81 -0.21
N GLY A 230 -17.77 23.15 0.79
CA GLY A 230 -18.45 22.68 2.01
C GLY A 230 -19.39 21.50 1.80
N MET A 231 -19.20 20.69 0.75
CA MET A 231 -19.98 19.47 0.52
C MET A 231 -19.43 18.25 1.25
N MET A 232 -18.20 18.31 1.74
CA MET A 232 -17.53 17.23 2.49
C MET A 232 -16.71 17.83 3.63
N ASP A 233 -16.85 17.23 4.83
CA ASP A 233 -16.12 17.58 6.06
C ASP A 233 -15.06 16.52 6.41
#